data_AF-A0A4Q3S201-F1
#
_entry.id   AF-A0A4Q3S201-F1
#
_cell.length_a   1.000
_cell.length_b   1.000
_cell.length_c   1.000
_cell.angle_alpha   90.00
_cell.angle_beta   90.00
_cell.angle_gamma   90.00
#
_symmetry.space_group_name_H-M   'P 1'
#
loop_
_entity.id
_entity.type
_entity.pdbx_description
1 polymer ?
#
loop_
_entity_poly.entity_id
_entity_poly.type
_entity_poly.pdbx_seq_one_letter_code
_entity_poly.pdbx_strand_id
1 'polypeptide(L)' 'MSITTLIFILLSAMAVGSAIMMLLSKNPVKSILWLIVVFFAISGHYILLNAQFLAVVNIIVYAGAITVD' A
#
# COMPACT_ATOMS: atom_id res chain seq x y z
N MET A 1 14.64 12.61 15.35
CA MET A 1 14.26 11.75 14.21
C MET A 1 13.87 12.66 13.06
N SER A 2 14.26 12.34 11.83
CA SER A 2 13.82 13.13 10.66
C SER A 2 12.31 12.94 10.45
N ILE A 3 11.62 13.99 9.97
CA ILE A 3 10.20 13.94 9.58
C ILE A 3 9.95 12.82 8.57
N THR A 4 10.91 12.57 7.67
CA THR A 4 10.85 11.46 6.71
C THR A 4 10.82 10.09 7.39
N THR A 5 11.58 9.90 8.47
CA THR A 5 11.60 8.64 9.24
C THR A 5 10.28 8.41 9.97
N LEU A 6 9.66 9.45 10.51
CA LEU A 6 8.35 9.35 11.17
C LEU A 6 7.27 8.91 10.17
N ILE A 7 7.24 9.53 8.99
CA ILE A 7 6.30 9.20 7.92
C ILE A 7 6.54 7.77 7.41
N PHE A 8 7.80 7.35 7.24
CA PHE A 8 8.17 5.99 6.87
C PHE A 8 7.63 4.96 7.88
N ILE A 9 7.83 5.19 9.18
CA ILE A 9 7.36 4.28 10.23
C ILE A 9 5.83 4.19 10.23
N LEU A 10 5.11 5.31 10.10
CA LEU A 10 3.65 5.33 10.01
C LEU A 10 3.14 4.56 8.78
N LEU A 11 3.69 4.83 7.60
CA LEU A 11 3.34 4.11 6.38
C LEU A 11 3.66 2.62 6.48
N SER A 12 4.80 2.24 7.08
CA SER A 12 5.19 0.85 7.28
C SER A 12 4.24 0.12 8.24
N ALA A 13 3.88 0.74 9.36
CA ALA A 13 2.90 0.19 10.29
C ALA A 13 1.53 0.01 9.65
N MET A 14 1.10 0.97 8.83
CA MET A 14 -0.15 0.89 8.07
C MET A 14 -0.10 -0.24 7.03
N ALA A 15 0.99 -0.36 6.26
CA ALA A 15 1.16 -1.42 5.27
C ALA A 15 1.11 -2.82 5.91
N VAL A 16 1.85 -3.04 7.00
CA VAL A 16 1.89 -4.33 7.71
C VAL A 16 0.54 -4.62 8.36
N GLY A 17 -0.07 -3.63 9.03
CA GLY A 17 -1.39 -3.79 9.64
C GLY A 17 -2.47 -4.17 8.62
N SER A 18 -2.49 -3.49 7.47
CA SER A 18 -3.42 -3.80 6.37
C SER A 18 -3.15 -5.16 5.74
N ALA A 19 -1.89 -5.58 5.59
CA ALA A 19 -1.53 -6.89 5.08
C ALA A 19 -1.98 -8.04 6.01
N ILE A 20 -1.87 -7.84 7.32
CA ILE A 20 -2.37 -8.80 8.31
C ILE A 20 -3.91 -8.87 8.27
N MET A 21 -4.59 -7.73 8.18
CA MET A 21 -6.06 -7.71 8.07
C MET A 21 -6.58 -8.30 6.75
N MET A 22 -5.81 -8.19 5.68
CA MET A 22 -6.05 -8.87 4.39
C MET A 22 -6.03 -10.40 4.57
N LEU A 23 -4.97 -10.93 5.19
CA LEU A 23 -4.80 -12.36 5.47
C LEU A 23 -5.88 -12.92 6.40
N LEU A 24 -6.32 -12.14 7.39
CA LEU A 24 -7.36 -12.54 8.34
C LEU A 24 -8.79 -12.41 7.78
N SER A 25 -8.99 -11.67 6.70
CA SER A 25 -10.32 -11.49 6.10
C SER A 25 -10.78 -12.76 5.40
N LYS A 26 -11.83 -13.38 5.94
CA LYS A 26 -12.51 -14.54 5.33
C LYS A 26 -13.24 -14.22 4.02
N ASN A 27 -13.61 -12.95 3.81
CA ASN A 27 -14.33 -12.51 2.61
C ASN A 27 -13.34 -11.99 1.57
N PRO A 28 -13.32 -12.54 0.34
CA PRO A 28 -12.37 -12.13 -0.69
C PRO A 28 -12.52 -10.65 -1.05
N VAL A 29 -13.74 -10.12 -1.08
CA VAL A 29 -13.99 -8.68 -1.34
C VAL A 29 -13.33 -7.78 -0.29
N LYS A 30 -13.39 -8.15 1.00
CA LYS A 30 -12.73 -7.39 2.07
C LYS A 30 -11.21 -7.51 1.99
N SER A 31 -10.72 -8.69 1.63
CA SER A 31 -9.29 -8.93 1.41
C SER A 31 -8.75 -8.03 0.29
N ILE A 32 -9.47 -7.90 -0.83
CA ILE A 32 -9.10 -7.02 -1.95
C ILE A 32 -9.10 -5.53 -1.52
N LEU A 33 -10.08 -5.09 -0.72
CA LEU A 33 -10.09 -3.74 -0.15
C LEU A 33 -8.85 -3.47 0.72
N TRP A 34 -8.45 -4.42 1.56
CA TRP A 34 -7.21 -4.30 2.35
C TRP A 34 -5.96 -4.32 1.48
N LEU A 35 -5.94 -5.10 0.40
CA LEU A 35 -4.86 -5.12 -0.57
C LEU A 35 -4.65 -3.75 -1.25
N ILE A 36 -5.73 -3.05 -1.61
CA ILE A 36 -5.66 -1.68 -2.16
C ILE A 36 -4.97 -0.72 -1.17
N VAL A 37 -5.31 -0.83 0.12
CA VAL A 37 -4.67 -0.01 1.17
C VAL A 37 -3.18 -0.32 1.31
N VAL A 38 -2.79 -1.60 1.19
CA VAL A 38 -1.38 -2.00 1.18
C VAL A 38 -0.64 -1.39 -0.02
N PHE A 39 -1.20 -1.47 -1.23
CA PHE A 39 -0.57 -0.86 -2.42
C PHE A 39 -0.46 0.66 -2.30
N PHE A 40 -1.46 1.33 -1.72
CA PHE A 40 -1.39 2.76 -1.44
C PHE A 40 -0.26 3.11 -0.45
N ALA A 41 -0.11 2.33 0.62
CA ALA A 41 0.97 2.51 1.59
C ALA A 41 2.37 2.26 0.96
N ILE A 42 2.49 1.30 0.05
CA ILE A 42 3.73 1.05 -0.72
C ILE A 42 4.02 2.19 -1.68
N SER A 43 3.02 2.73 -2.37
CA SER A 43 3.17 3.90 -3.23
C SER A 43 3.67 5.13 -2.45
N GLY A 44 3.16 5.34 -1.23
CA GLY A 44 3.68 6.37 -0.31
C GLY A 44 5.17 6.19 0.05
N HIS A 45 5.64 4.95 0.18
CA HIS A 45 7.08 4.67 0.37
C HIS A 45 7.90 5.00 -0.87
N TYR A 46 7.41 4.68 -2.07
CA TYR A 46 8.09 5.03 -3.31
C TYR A 46 8.23 6.55 -3.48
N ILE A 47 7.22 7.33 -3.08
CA ILE A 47 7.32 8.79 -3.07
C ILE A 47 8.42 9.27 -2.10
N LEU A 48 8.49 8.70 -0.89
CA LEU A 48 9.55 9.03 0.08
C LEU A 48 10.96 8.72 -0.44
N LEU A 49 11.09 7.67 -1.24
CA LEU A 49 12.34 7.22 -1.86
C LEU A 49 12.69 8.00 -3.15
N ASN A 50 11.94 9.07 -3.48
CA ASN A 50 12.04 9.81 -4.75
C ASN A 50 11.77 8.96 -6.01
N ALA A 51 11.12 7.80 -5.86
CA ALA A 51 10.74 6.88 -6.93
C ALA A 51 9.32 7.16 -7.44
N GLN A 52 9.07 8.39 -7.88
CA GLN A 52 7.73 8.88 -8.27
C GLN A 52 7.11 8.08 -9.42
N PHE A 53 7.91 7.73 -10.44
CA PHE A 53 7.45 6.91 -11.56
C PHE A 53 6.94 5.55 -11.10
N LEU A 54 7.69 4.90 -10.21
CA LEU A 54 7.34 3.59 -9.66
C LEU A 54 6.07 3.66 -8.79
N ALA A 55 5.89 4.76 -8.05
CA ALA A 55 4.69 5.02 -7.25
C ALA A 55 3.42 5.09 -8.12
N VAL A 56 3.49 5.79 -9.25
CA VAL A 56 2.37 5.95 -10.19
C VAL A 56 2.07 4.64 -10.91
N VAL A 57 3.10 3.95 -11.40
CA VAL A 57 2.94 2.63 -12.03
C VAL A 57 2.32 1.64 -11.05
N ASN A 58 2.72 1.65 -9.78
CA ASN A 58 2.15 0.76 -8.78
C ASN A 58 0.64 1.00 -8.62
N ILE A 59 0.21 2.25 -8.53
CA ILE A 59 -1.22 2.58 -8.42
C ILE A 59 -1.98 2.16 -9.69
N ILE A 60 -1.48 2.51 -10.87
CA ILE A 60 -2.20 2.24 -12.13
C ILE A 60 -2.33 0.73 -12.38
N VAL A 61 -1.26 -0.03 -12.20
CA VAL A 61 -1.23 -1.46 -12.52
C VAL A 61 -1.92 -2.27 -11.41
N TYR A 62 -1.56 -2.04 -10.14
CA TYR A 62 -2.07 -2.87 -9.04
C TYR A 62 -3.43 -2.43 -8.51
N ALA A 63 -3.75 -1.13 -8.49
CA ALA A 63 -5.05 -0.66 -8.04
C ALA A 63 -6.09 -0.53 -9.17
N GLY A 64 -5.64 -0.45 -10.43
CA GLY A 64 -6.51 -0.30 -11.60
C GLY A 64 -6.77 -1.60 -12.37
N ALA A 65 -5.77 -2.46 -12.56
CA ALA A 65 -5.92 -3.67 -13.38
C ALA A 65 -6.20 -4.93 -12.54
N ILE A 66 -5.40 -5.18 -11.50
CA ILE A 66 -5.43 -6.46 -10.76
C ILE A 66 -6.62 -6.57 -9.78
N THR A 67 -7.21 -5.45 -9.38
CA THR A 67 -8.39 -5.42 -8.48
C THR A 67 -9.71 -5.53 -9.22
N VAL A 68 -9.71 -5.32 -10.55
CA VAL A 68 -10.90 -5.30 -11.41
C VAL A 68 -11.06 -6.62 -12.16
N ASP A 69 -9.96 -7.29 -12.52
CA ASP A 69 -9.93 -8.63 -13.12
C ASP A 69 -9.91 -9.75 -12.07
#